data_AF-A0A9E1P7G8-F1
#
_entry.id   AF-A0A9E1P7G8-F1
#
_cell.length_a   1.000
_cell.length_b   1.000
_cell.length_c   1.000
_cell.angle_alpha   90.00
_cell.angle_beta   90.00
_cell.angle_gamma   90.00
#
_symmetry.space_group_name_H-M   'P 1'
#
loop_
_entity.id
_entity.type
_entity.pdbx_description
1 polymer ?
#
loop_
_entity_poly.entity_id
_entity_poly.type
_entity_poly.pdbx_seq_one_letter_code
_entity_poly.pdbx_strand_id
1 'polypeptide(L)' 'MDDIQHYPISISEVIKARQAVYQKLQPTPLIKYKGLSEIMGAQVYVKHENHHPKGSFKIRGGVN' A
#
# COMPACT_ATOMS: atom_id res chain seq x y z
N MET A 1 19.35 14.76 8.19
CA MET A 1 18.43 13.61 8.33
C MET A 1 17.49 13.78 9.52
N ASP A 2 17.51 14.93 10.21
CA ASP A 2 16.75 15.19 11.44
C ASP A 2 15.35 15.80 11.22
N ASP A 3 15.05 16.30 10.02
CA ASP A 3 13.77 16.97 9.72
C ASP A 3 12.57 16.03 9.46
N ILE A 4 12.78 14.72 9.32
CA ILE A 4 11.69 13.76 9.07
C ILE A 4 11.00 13.34 10.38
N GLN A 5 11.60 13.62 11.54
CA GLN A 5 11.09 13.20 12.85
C GLN A 5 9.98 14.10 13.43
N HIS A 6 9.73 15.29 12.87
CA HIS A 6 8.78 16.26 13.44
C HIS A 6 7.37 16.24 12.84
N TYR A 7 7.09 15.36 11.86
CA TYR A 7 5.75 15.26 11.27
C TYR A 7 4.90 14.21 12.00
N PRO A 8 3.62 14.50 12.30
CA PRO A 8 2.71 13.55 12.96
C PRO A 8 2.48 12.27 12.13
N ILE A 9 2.78 12.32 10.83
CA ILE A 9 2.85 11.15 9.96
C ILE A 9 4.26 11.14 9.35
N SER A 10 5.03 10.10 9.63
CA SER A 10 6.40 9.93 9.13
C SER A 10 6.62 8.52 8.58
N ILE A 11 7.75 8.32 7.90
CA ILE A 11 8.14 6.97 7.46
C ILE A 11 8.32 6.01 8.66
N SER A 12 8.75 6.53 9.81
CA SER A 12 8.86 5.75 11.05
C SER A 12 7.48 5.23 11.47
N GLU A 13 6.45 6.07 11.42
CA GLU A 13 5.08 5.68 11.75
C GLU A 13 4.52 4.64 10.77
N VAL A 14 4.82 4.76 9.46
CA VAL A 14 4.45 3.74 8.47
C VAL A 14 5.15 2.40 8.74
N ILE A 15 6.43 2.43 9.12
CA ILE A 15 7.19 1.21 9.47
C ILE A 15 6.66 0.58 10.76
N LYS A 16 6.23 1.37 11.75
CA LYS A 16 5.56 0.88 12.97
C LYS A 16 4.24 0.20 12.62
N ALA A 17 3.42 0.83 11.76
CA ALA A 17 2.14 0.29 11.31
C ALA A 17 2.25 -1.07 10.60
N ARG A 18 3.37 -1.30 9.91
CA ARG A 18 3.65 -2.52 9.15
C ARG A 18 3.38 -3.81 9.94
N GLN A 19 3.77 -3.85 11.22
CA GLN A 19 3.61 -5.05 12.04
C GLN A 19 2.14 -5.35 12.31
N ALA A 20 1.36 -4.36 12.77
CA ALA A 20 -0.07 -4.53 13.05
C ALA A 20 -0.86 -4.90 11.80
N VAL A 21 -0.53 -4.29 10.66
CA VAL A 21 -1.16 -4.55 9.36
C VAL A 21 -0.88 -5.98 8.89
N TYR A 22 0.39 -6.41 8.83
CA TYR A 22 0.74 -7.73 8.26
C TYR A 22 0.48 -8.91 9.20
N GLN A 23 0.22 -8.68 10.49
CA GLN A 23 -0.34 -9.71 11.37
C GLN A 23 -1.78 -10.09 10.99
N LYS A 24 -2.55 -9.16 10.42
CA LYS A 24 -3.99 -9.33 10.16
C LYS A 24 -4.34 -9.43 8.68
N LEU A 25 -3.51 -8.87 7.79
CA LEU A 25 -3.80 -8.74 6.36
C LEU A 25 -2.66 -9.29 5.51
N GLN A 26 -2.99 -10.07 4.50
CA GLN A 26 -2.04 -10.54 3.50
C GLN A 26 -1.73 -9.44 2.47
N PRO A 27 -0.52 -9.41 1.89
CA PRO A 27 -0.23 -8.54 0.76
C PRO A 27 -1.18 -8.81 -0.41
N THR A 28 -1.78 -7.76 -0.96
CA THR A 28 -2.57 -7.84 -2.20
C THR A 28 -1.68 -7.95 -3.43
N PRO A 29 -2.17 -8.52 -4.54
CA PRO A 29 -1.39 -8.61 -5.78
C PRO A 29 -0.94 -7.25 -6.30
N LEU A 30 0.28 -7.20 -6.84
CA LEU A 30 0.80 -6.11 -7.67
C LEU A 30 1.09 -6.70 -9.04
N ILE A 31 0.23 -6.41 -10.01
CA ILE A 31 0.25 -7.10 -11.31
C ILE A 31 0.60 -6.09 -12.40
N LYS A 32 1.52 -6.47 -13.29
CA LYS A 32 1.78 -5.71 -14.51
C LYS A 32 0.67 -5.96 -15.52
N TYR A 33 0.04 -4.91 -16.00
CA TYR A 33 -1.00 -5.01 -17.03
C TYR A 33 -0.43 -4.61 -18.39
N LYS A 34 -0.28 -5.58 -19.30
CA LYS A 34 0.33 -5.36 -20.62
C LYS A 34 -0.45 -4.33 -21.46
N GLY A 35 -1.76 -4.53 -21.64
CA GLY A 35 -2.56 -3.60 -22.45
C GLY A 35 -2.59 -2.17 -21.88
N LEU A 36 -2.63 -2.03 -20.55
CA LEU A 36 -2.54 -0.71 -19.92
C LEU A 36 -1.13 -0.11 -20.09
N SER A 37 -0.09 -0.93 -20.04
CA SER A 37 1.28 -0.48 -20.30
C SER A 37 1.45 0.02 -21.74
N GLU A 38 0.84 -0.66 -22.70
CA GLU A 38 0.86 -0.28 -24.12
C GLU A 38 0.13 1.05 -24.36
N ILE A 39 -1.10 1.19 -23.82
CA ILE A 39 -1.89 2.42 -23.94
C ILE A 39 -1.18 3.62 -23.31
N MET A 40 -0.55 3.42 -22.15
CA MET A 40 0.09 4.49 -21.39
C MET A 40 1.54 4.79 -21.83
N GLY A 41 2.13 3.96 -22.70
CA GLY A 41 3.54 4.07 -23.09
C GLY A 41 4.52 3.92 -21.91
N ALA A 42 4.11 3.22 -20.85
CA ALA A 42 4.87 3.11 -19.59
C ALA A 42 4.71 1.71 -18.97
N GLN A 43 5.58 1.33 -18.03
CA GLN A 43 5.39 0.09 -17.27
C GLN A 43 4.32 0.29 -16.20
N VAL A 44 3.09 -0.17 -16.46
CA VAL A 44 1.97 0.03 -15.54
C VAL A 44 1.69 -1.22 -14.71
N TYR A 45 1.66 -1.02 -13.39
CA TYR A 45 1.31 -2.02 -12.41
C TYR A 45 0.05 -1.59 -11.65
N VAL A 46 -0.88 -2.52 -11.45
CA VAL A 46 -2.08 -2.30 -10.65
C VAL A 46 -1.90 -2.99 -9.30
N LYS A 47 -2.02 -2.21 -8.22
CA LYS A 47 -2.04 -2.72 -6.85
C LYS A 47 -3.49 -3.02 -6.47
N HIS A 48 -3.83 -4.30 -6.35
CA HIS A 48 -5.20 -4.76 -6.14
C HIS A 48 -5.66 -4.65 -4.69
N GLU A 49 -5.68 -3.44 -4.13
CA GLU A 49 -6.21 -3.19 -2.79
C GLU A 49 -7.70 -3.56 -2.66
N ASN A 50 -8.42 -3.65 -3.80
CA ASN A 50 -9.79 -4.15 -3.88
C ASN A 50 -9.92 -5.64 -3.52
N HIS A 51 -8.83 -6.40 -3.42
CA HIS A 51 -8.83 -7.81 -2.98
C HIS A 51 -8.69 -8.00 -1.48
N HIS A 52 -8.52 -6.93 -0.69
CA HIS A 52 -8.62 -7.06 0.76
C HIS A 52 -10.03 -7.43 1.22
N PRO A 53 -10.18 -8.01 2.42
CA PRO A 53 -11.47 -8.06 3.09
C PRO A 53 -12.10 -6.66 3.14
N LYS A 54 -13.40 -6.56 2.85
CA LYS A 54 -14.16 -5.29 2.69
C LYS A 54 -13.81 -4.46 1.44
N GLY A 55 -13.00 -4.98 0.52
CA GLY A 55 -12.88 -4.48 -0.85
C GLY A 55 -12.12 -3.16 -1.03
N SER A 56 -11.36 -2.71 -0.04
CA SER A 56 -10.55 -1.48 -0.19
C SER A 56 -9.34 -1.43 0.75
N PHE A 57 -8.42 -0.52 0.47
CA PHE A 57 -7.23 -0.27 1.29
C PHE A 57 -7.54 0.24 2.71
N LYS A 58 -8.76 0.76 2.96
CA LYS A 58 -9.13 1.39 4.23
C LYS A 58 -9.02 0.45 5.43
N ILE A 59 -9.16 -0.85 5.21
CA ILE A 59 -8.99 -1.85 6.26
C ILE A 59 -7.59 -1.81 6.88
N ARG A 60 -6.55 -1.38 6.15
CA ARG A 60 -5.19 -1.20 6.69
C ARG A 60 -5.16 -0.16 7.81
N GLY A 61 -5.83 0.98 7.61
CA GLY A 61 -5.94 2.02 8.65
C GLY A 61 -6.87 1.63 9.79
N GLY A 62 -7.86 0.76 9.55
CA GLY A 62 -8.72 0.23 10.61
C GLY A 62 -8.05 -0.81 11.51
N VAL A 63 -6.94 -1.42 11.09
CA VAL A 63 -6.23 -2.44 11.88
C VAL A 63 -4.92 -1.98 12.51
N ASN A 64 -4.40 -0.83 12.06
CA ASN A 64 -3.25 -0.12 12.61
C ASN A 64 -3.68 0.71 13.82
#